data_AF-A0A1U9VMD3-F1
#
_entry.id   AF-A0A1U9VMD3-F1
#
_cell.length_a   1.000
_cell.length_b   1.000
_cell.length_c   1.000
_cell.angle_alpha   90.00
_cell.angle_beta   90.00
_cell.angle_gamma   90.00
#
_symmetry.space_group_name_H-M   'P 1'
#
loop_
_entity.id
_entity.type
_entity.pdbx_description
1 polymer ?
#
loop_
_entity_poly.entity_id
_entity_poly.type
_entity_poly.pdbx_seq_one_letter_code
_entity_poly.pdbx_strand_id
1 'polypeptide(L)'
;MKRVLLAIAVAIWLSGSTLWLTHLWLAHWEEFPQWPPTALVRWFVDLYSATNGEETRDAEFWFGITHFGILMSLFTWLCLTTWQRLLKRLRQRNLSQS
;
A
#
# COMPACT_ATOMS: atom_id res chain seq x y z
N MET A 1 9.56 3.89 24.44
CA MET A 1 9.48 5.08 23.56
C MET A 1 9.98 4.83 22.13
N LYS A 2 11.23 4.41 21.89
CA LYS A 2 11.77 4.20 20.52
C LYS A 2 10.91 3.30 19.61
N ARG A 3 10.35 2.20 20.14
CA ARG A 3 9.46 1.29 19.40
C ARG A 3 8.12 1.94 19.03
N VAL A 4 7.58 2.79 19.90
CA VAL A 4 6.31 3.50 19.67
C VAL A 4 6.49 4.56 18.59
N LEU A 5 7.60 5.33 18.65
CA LEU A 5 7.93 6.31 17.61
C LEU A 5 8.11 5.64 16.24
N LEU A 6 8.76 4.47 16.20
CA LEU A 6 8.91 3.71 14.96
C LEU A 6 7.56 3.21 14.43
N ALA A 7 6.68 2.71 15.31
CA ALA A 7 5.34 2.28 14.92
C ALA A 7 4.50 3.45 14.36
N ILE A 8 4.57 4.63 14.98
CA ILE A 8 3.91 5.84 14.51
C ILE A 8 4.47 6.26 13.14
N ALA A 9 5.79 6.28 12.98
CA ALA A 9 6.42 6.62 11.71
C ALA A 9 6.02 5.65 10.58
N VAL A 10 5.95 4.34 10.88
CA VAL A 10 5.46 3.33 9.93
C VAL A 10 4.00 3.55 9.60
N ALA A 11 3.15 3.87 10.58
CA ALA A 11 1.74 4.16 10.33
C ALA A 11 1.56 5.41 9.44
N ILE A 12 2.28 6.50 9.72
CA ILE A 12 2.27 7.71 8.89
C ILE A 12 2.76 7.39 7.47
N TRP A 13 3.84 6.63 7.35
CA TRP A 13 4.39 6.21 6.06
C TRP A 13 3.38 5.39 5.25
N LEU A 14 2.74 4.40 5.86
CA LEU A 14 1.76 3.54 5.21
C LEU A 14 0.53 4.33 4.78
N SER A 15 -0.06 5.11 5.68
CA SER A 15 -1.23 5.92 5.36
C SER A 15 -0.93 6.96 4.27
N GLY A 16 0.18 7.69 4.40
CA GLY A 16 0.58 8.71 3.44
C GLY A 16 0.87 8.13 2.06
N SER A 17 1.65 7.04 1.99
CA SER A 17 1.98 6.40 0.71
C SER A 17 0.76 5.77 0.05
N THR A 18 -0.13 5.16 0.84
CA THR A 18 -1.38 4.57 0.33
C THR A 18 -2.28 5.64 -0.28
N LEU A 19 -2.49 6.76 0.42
CA LEU A 19 -3.29 7.87 -0.09
C LEU A 19 -2.66 8.50 -1.33
N TRP A 20 -1.34 8.70 -1.33
CA TRP A 20 -0.63 9.27 -2.46
C TRP A 20 -0.70 8.38 -3.71
N LEU A 21 -0.49 7.07 -3.56
CA LEU A 21 -0.64 6.11 -4.67
C LEU A 21 -2.07 6.02 -5.17
N THR A 22 -3.06 6.02 -4.25
CA THR A 22 -4.48 6.05 -4.62
C THR A 22 -4.81 7.30 -5.43
N HIS A 23 -4.34 8.46 -4.98
CA HIS A 23 -4.52 9.72 -5.70
C HIS A 23 -3.86 9.71 -7.07
N LEU A 24 -2.61 9.23 -7.17
CA LEU A 24 -1.90 9.13 -8.45
C LEU A 24 -2.62 8.19 -9.42
N TRP A 25 -3.09 7.04 -8.94
CA TRP A 25 -3.82 6.08 -9.76
C TRP A 25 -5.15 6.66 -10.29
N LEU A 26 -5.90 7.37 -9.45
CA LEU A 26 -7.14 8.04 -9.89
C LEU A 26 -6.87 9.22 -10.84
N ALA A 27 -5.79 9.96 -10.64
CA ALA A 27 -5.45 11.13 -11.46
C ALA A 27 -4.88 10.73 -12.84
N HIS A 28 -4.17 9.61 -12.90
CA HIS A 28 -3.49 9.12 -14.11
C HIS A 28 -4.04 7.75 -14.55
N TRP A 29 -5.35 7.53 -14.40
CA TRP A 29 -6.01 6.27 -14.73
C TRP A 29 -5.62 5.73 -16.12
N GLU A 30 -5.42 6.61 -17.10
CA GLU A 30 -5.05 6.25 -18.49
C GLU A 30 -3.62 5.73 -18.63
N GLU A 31 -2.73 6.08 -17.71
CA GLU A 31 -1.31 5.68 -17.73
C GLU A 31 -1.05 4.36 -17.03
N PHE A 32 -1.99 3.93 -16.17
CA PHE A 32 -1.92 2.63 -15.52
C PHE A 32 -2.58 1.56 -16.40
N PRO A 33 -2.09 0.30 -16.36
CA PRO A 33 -2.87 -0.81 -16.90
C PRO A 33 -4.27 -0.75 -16.32
N GLN A 34 -5.32 -0.96 -17.12
CA GLN A 34 -6.72 -0.90 -16.69
C GLN A 34 -6.96 -1.90 -15.55
N TRP A 35 -6.69 -1.44 -14.33
CA TRP A 35 -6.63 -2.20 -13.11
C TRP A 35 -7.40 -1.40 -12.07
N PRO A 36 -8.41 -1.98 -11.41
CA PRO A 36 -8.83 -3.37 -11.57
C PRO A 36 -9.48 -3.65 -12.93
N PRO A 37 -9.50 -4.91 -13.40
CA PRO A 37 -10.25 -5.32 -14.57
C PRO A 37 -11.65 -4.71 -14.56
N THR A 38 -12.14 -4.24 -15.71
CA THR A 38 -13.47 -3.65 -15.86
C THR A 38 -14.60 -4.54 -15.31
N ALA A 39 -14.41 -5.85 -15.31
CA ALA A 39 -15.31 -6.81 -14.66
C ALA A 39 -15.41 -6.62 -13.13
N LEU A 40 -14.30 -6.32 -12.46
CA LEU A 40 -14.27 -6.04 -11.02
C LEU A 40 -14.88 -4.67 -10.70
N VAL A 41 -14.66 -3.67 -11.56
CA VAL A 41 -15.32 -2.35 -11.41
C VAL A 41 -16.84 -2.49 -11.54
N ARG A 42 -17.32 -3.19 -12.57
CA ARG A 42 -18.75 -3.47 -12.76
C ARG A 42 -19.33 -4.27 -11.60
N TRP A 43 -18.61 -5.29 -11.12
CA TRP A 43 -19.04 -6.04 -9.94
C TRP A 43 -19.13 -5.15 -8.69
N PHE A 44 -18.21 -4.20 -8.50
CA PHE A 44 -18.27 -3.25 -7.39
C PHE A 44 -19.43 -2.27 -7.52
N VAL A 45 -19.66 -1.73 -8.72
CA VAL A 45 -20.81 -0.87 -9.04
C VAL A 45 -22.13 -1.61 -8.79
N ASP A 46 -22.23 -2.87 -9.23
CA ASP A 46 -23.40 -3.72 -9.00
C ASP A 46 -23.59 -4.03 -7.51
N LEU A 47 -22.51 -4.32 -6.78
CA LEU A 47 -22.54 -4.61 -5.33
C LEU A 47 -22.98 -3.38 -4.50
N TYR A 48 -22.50 -2.19 -4.88
CA TYR A 48 -22.86 -0.93 -4.23
C TYR A 48 -24.15 -0.31 -4.79
N SER A 49 -24.75 -0.90 -5.83
CA SER A 49 -25.90 -0.33 -6.55
C SER A 49 -25.65 1.13 -6.96
N ALA A 50 -24.43 1.44 -7.40
CA ALA A 50 -24.06 2.81 -7.72
C ALA A 50 -24.88 3.29 -8.93
N THR A 51 -25.70 4.31 -8.72
CA THR A 51 -26.64 4.87 -9.71
C THR A 51 -26.08 6.08 -10.42
N ASN A 52 -24.98 6.65 -9.93
CA ASN A 52 -24.37 7.85 -10.46
C ASN A 52 -22.82 7.77 -10.46
N GLY A 53 -22.20 8.73 -11.16
CA GLY A 53 -20.74 8.78 -11.31
C GLY A 53 -19.98 9.16 -10.04
N GLU A 54 -20.65 9.77 -9.06
CA GLU A 54 -20.05 10.12 -7.76
C GLU A 54 -19.87 8.87 -6.89
N GLU A 55 -20.91 8.04 -6.79
CA GLU A 55 -20.88 6.75 -6.08
C GLU A 55 -19.85 5.78 -6.67
N THR A 56 -19.68 5.81 -8.01
CA THR A 56 -18.66 5.02 -8.70
C THR A 56 -17.25 5.49 -8.32
N ARG A 57 -17.03 6.81 -8.27
CA ARG A 57 -15.74 7.40 -7.92
C ARG A 57 -15.36 7.13 -6.45
N ASP A 58 -16.34 7.14 -5.55
CA ASP A 58 -16.12 6.76 -4.16
C ASP A 58 -15.72 5.29 -4.03
N ALA A 59 -16.41 4.40 -4.76
CA ALA A 59 -16.07 2.98 -4.80
C ALA A 59 -14.65 2.74 -5.33
N GLU A 60 -14.25 3.43 -6.40
CA GLU A 60 -12.89 3.40 -6.94
C GLU A 60 -11.85 3.89 -5.90
N PHE A 61 -12.14 4.98 -5.19
CA PHE A 61 -11.26 5.48 -4.13
C PHE A 61 -11.08 4.47 -2.98
N TRP A 62 -12.17 3.86 -2.49
CA TRP A 62 -12.11 2.81 -1.47
C TRP A 62 -11.36 1.56 -1.94
N PHE A 63 -11.54 1.20 -3.21
CA PHE A 63 -10.78 0.13 -3.83
C PHE A 63 -9.28 0.45 -3.83
N GLY A 64 -8.90 1.64 -4.29
CA GLY A 64 -7.52 2.11 -4.31
C GLY A 64 -6.88 2.10 -2.92
N ILE A 65 -7.54 2.66 -1.91
CA ILE A 65 -7.06 2.62 -0.52
C ILE A 65 -6.81 1.18 -0.05
N THR A 66 -7.76 0.28 -0.31
CA THR A 66 -7.65 -1.11 0.13
C THR A 66 -6.49 -1.83 -0.58
N HIS A 67 -6.42 -1.68 -1.90
CA HIS A 67 -5.44 -2.38 -2.73
C HIS A 67 -4.01 -1.88 -2.48
N PHE A 68 -3.81 -0.56 -2.52
CA PHE A 68 -2.51 0.05 -2.23
C PHE A 68 -2.12 -0.08 -0.76
N GLY A 69 -3.08 -0.10 0.16
CA GLY A 69 -2.83 -0.35 1.57
C GLY A 69 -2.25 -1.73 1.82
N ILE A 70 -2.80 -2.77 1.18
CA ILE A 70 -2.27 -4.14 1.24
C ILE A 70 -0.87 -4.19 0.61
N LEU A 71 -0.70 -3.63 -0.60
CA LEU A 71 0.58 -3.64 -1.31
C LEU A 71 1.69 -2.94 -0.51
N MET A 72 1.43 -1.73 -0.01
CA MET A 72 2.39 -0.96 0.78
C MET A 72 2.72 -1.65 2.11
N SER A 73 1.75 -2.32 2.73
CA SER A 73 1.98 -3.09 3.95
C SER A 73 2.91 -4.27 3.70
N LEU A 74 2.66 -5.05 2.64
CA LEU A 74 3.51 -6.18 2.24
C LEU A 74 4.91 -5.71 1.87
N PHE A 75 5.02 -4.64 1.07
CA PHE A 75 6.30 -4.07 0.66
C PHE A 75 7.11 -3.58 1.87
N THR A 76 6.48 -2.84 2.77
CA THR A 76 7.13 -2.34 3.99
C THR A 76 7.59 -3.50 4.88
N TRP A 77 6.76 -4.53 5.03
CA TRP A 77 7.13 -5.74 5.77
C TRP A 77 8.34 -6.47 5.14
N LEU A 78 8.37 -6.63 3.81
CA LEU A 78 9.51 -7.22 3.10
C LEU A 78 10.79 -6.41 3.29
N CYS A 79 10.72 -5.08 3.18
CA CYS A 79 11.85 -4.19 3.41
C CYS A 79 12.38 -4.32 4.86
N LEU A 80 11.49 -4.32 5.85
CA LEU A 80 11.89 -4.46 7.25
C LEU A 80 12.50 -5.84 7.55
N THR A 81 11.93 -6.91 7.00
CA THR A 81 12.44 -8.27 7.23
C THR A 81 13.78 -8.51 6.53
N THR A 82 13.97 -8.03 5.30
CA THR A 82 15.25 -8.11 4.59
C THR A 82 16.33 -7.30 5.30
N TRP A 83 16.01 -6.08 5.73
CA TRP A 83 16.91 -5.23 6.51
C TRP A 83 17.35 -5.87 7.82
N GLN A 84 16.40 -6.43 8.59
CA GLN A 84 16.71 -7.13 9.83
C GLN A 84 17.61 -8.35 9.60
N ARG A 85 17.39 -9.11 8.53
CA ARG A 85 18.25 -10.24 8.15
C ARG A 85 19.65 -9.78 7.78
N LEU A 86 19.77 -8.69 7.03
CA LEU A 86 21.06 -8.10 6.65
C LEU A 86 21.86 -7.64 7.86
N LEU A 87 21.24 -6.87 8.76
CA LEU A 87 21.89 -6.38 9.98
C LEU A 87 22.37 -7.53 10.89
N LYS A 88 21.58 -8.61 11.00
CA LYS A 88 22.01 -9.80 11.75
C LYS A 88 23.26 -10.43 11.15
N ARG A 89 23.31 -10.58 9.82
CA ARG A 89 24.49 -11.12 9.10
C ARG A 89 25.73 -10.25 9.28
N LEU A 90 25.59 -8.93 9.18
CA LEU A 90 26.69 -7.98 9.36
C LEU A 90 27.25 -8.04 10.80
N ARG A 91 26.37 -8.12 11.80
CA ARG A 91 26.79 -8.26 13.20
C ARG A 91 27.55 -9.57 13.46
N GLN A 92 27.10 -10.68 12.88
CA GLN A 92 27.77 -11.98 13.01
C GLN A 92 29.17 -11.98 12.37
N ARG A 93 29.33 -11.33 11.21
CA ARG A 93 30.65 -11.17 10.57
C ARG A 93 31.65 -10.41 11.45
N ASN A 94 31.22 -9.30 12.06
CA ASN A 94 32.11 -8.52 12.93
C ASN A 94 32.57 -9.30 14.16
N LEU A 95 31.71 -10.15 14.74
CA LEU A 95 32.07 -11.00 15.90
C LEU A 95 33.01 -12.15 15.53
N SER A 96 33.00 -12.62 14.28
CA SER A 96 33.95 -13.66 13.82
C SER A 96 35.35 -13.12 13.51
N GLN A 97 35.52 -11.79 13.46
CA GLN A 97 36.77 -11.12 13.14
C GLN A 97 37.47 -10.50 14.36
N SER A 98 36.83 -10.53 15.55
CA SER A 98 37.37 -10.08 16.84
C SER A 98 37.80 -11.26 17.69
#